data_AF-A0A7C2HME2-F1
#
_entry.id   AF-A0A7C2HME2-F1
#
_cell.length_a   1.000
_cell.length_b   1.000
_cell.length_c   1.000
_cell.angle_alpha   90.00
_cell.angle_beta   90.00
_cell.angle_gamma   90.00
#
_symmetry.space_group_name_H-M   'P 1'
#
loop_
_entity.id
_entity.type
_entity.pdbx_description
1 polymer ?
#
loop_
_entity_poly.entity_id
_entity_poly.type
_entity_poly.pdbx_seq_one_letter_code
_entity_poly.pdbx_strand_id
1 'polypeptide(L)'
;MKVYTYSQARQQLASLLDQSRREGKVQIRRRDGQLFILQPVAAGGSPLDVPAVKAKLRPGELAELIREGRESGHRFWRDRRPHRRRQSTRPKRRQRARYLSSR
;
A
#
# COMPACT_ATOMS: atom_id res chain seq x y z
N MET A 1 -11.58 -31.01 2.50
CA MET A 1 -11.92 -29.72 3.16
C MET A 1 -11.86 -29.92 4.66
N LYS A 2 -10.97 -29.21 5.38
CA LYS A 2 -10.81 -29.35 6.83
C LYS A 2 -11.72 -28.37 7.59
N VAL A 3 -12.31 -28.83 8.69
CA VAL A 3 -13.17 -28.04 9.57
C VAL A 3 -12.43 -27.80 10.88
N TYR A 4 -12.27 -26.53 11.27
CA TYR A 4 -11.64 -26.12 12.52
C TYR A 4 -12.68 -25.59 13.49
N THR A 5 -12.43 -25.69 14.79
CA THR A 5 -13.24 -24.98 15.78
C THR A 5 -12.86 -23.50 15.84
N TYR A 6 -13.76 -22.66 16.34
CA TYR A 6 -13.47 -21.25 16.61
C TYR A 6 -12.17 -21.04 17.42
N SER A 7 -11.96 -21.85 18.46
CA SER A 7 -10.76 -21.74 19.31
C SER A 7 -9.47 -22.08 18.55
N GLN A 8 -9.50 -23.12 17.70
CA GLN A 8 -8.37 -23.47 16.83
C GLN A 8 -8.08 -22.36 15.83
N ALA A 9 -9.13 -21.84 15.18
CA ALA A 9 -8.99 -20.74 14.22
C ALA A 9 -8.37 -19.49 14.86
N ARG A 10 -8.73 -19.17 16.12
CA ARG A 10 -8.14 -18.05 16.87
C ARG A 10 -6.65 -18.28 17.19
N GLN A 11 -6.26 -19.50 17.53
CA GLN A 11 -4.88 -19.83 17.89
C GLN A 11 -3.95 -19.91 16.66
N GLN A 12 -4.49 -20.29 15.50
CA GLN A 12 -3.69 -20.66 14.31
C GLN A 12 -4.12 -19.88 13.05
N LEU A 13 -4.65 -18.66 13.20
CA LEU A 13 -5.26 -17.91 12.09
C LEU A 13 -4.31 -17.75 10.89
N ALA A 14 -3.03 -17.47 11.12
CA ALA A 14 -2.04 -17.33 10.05
C ALA A 14 -1.94 -18.61 9.19
N SER A 15 -1.84 -19.77 9.82
CA SER A 15 -1.80 -21.06 9.11
C SER A 15 -3.10 -21.36 8.37
N LEU A 16 -4.25 -21.00 8.92
CA LEU A 16 -5.54 -21.14 8.23
C LEU A 16 -5.62 -20.22 6.99
N LEU A 17 -5.08 -19.01 7.06
CA LEU A 17 -5.03 -18.10 5.90
C LEU A 17 -4.16 -18.70 4.78
N ASP A 18 -2.97 -19.18 5.10
CA ASP A 18 -2.08 -19.84 4.13
C ASP A 18 -2.73 -21.09 3.53
N GLN A 19 -3.39 -21.89 4.36
CA GLN A 19 -4.13 -23.06 3.90
C GLN A 19 -5.31 -22.66 3.01
N SER A 20 -6.07 -21.63 3.38
CA SER A 20 -7.19 -21.14 2.55
C SER A 20 -6.71 -20.64 1.19
N ARG A 21 -5.50 -20.08 1.11
CA ARG A 21 -4.88 -19.68 -0.16
C ARG A 21 -4.48 -20.87 -1.01
N ARG A 22 -3.99 -21.96 -0.41
CA ARG A 22 -3.56 -23.18 -1.12
C ARG A 22 -4.74 -24.08 -1.54
N GLU A 23 -5.70 -24.26 -0.64
CA GLU A 23 -6.86 -25.16 -0.82
C GLU A 23 -8.11 -24.41 -1.36
N GLY A 24 -8.06 -23.09 -1.46
CA GLY A 24 -9.15 -22.22 -1.90
C GLY A 24 -10.19 -21.88 -0.82
N LYS A 25 -10.33 -22.71 0.23
CA LYS A 25 -11.22 -22.42 1.37
C LYS A 25 -10.95 -23.32 2.59
N VAL A 26 -11.31 -22.82 3.77
CA VAL A 26 -11.31 -23.55 5.04
C VAL A 26 -12.63 -23.29 5.77
N GLN A 27 -13.15 -24.27 6.51
CA GLN A 27 -14.36 -24.11 7.33
C GLN A 27 -14.04 -23.92 8.81
N ILE A 28 -14.79 -23.04 9.47
CA ILE A 28 -14.68 -22.77 10.91
C ILE A 28 -16.06 -22.99 11.54
N ARG A 29 -16.13 -23.92 12.50
CA ARG A 29 -17.33 -24.24 13.28
C ARG A 29 -17.31 -23.50 14.62
N ARG A 30 -18.36 -22.75 14.91
CA ARG A 30 -18.60 -22.12 16.21
C ARG A 30 -19.35 -23.08 17.15
N ARG A 31 -19.39 -22.74 18.44
CA ARG A 31 -20.01 -23.58 19.50
C ARG A 31 -21.52 -23.73 19.33
N ASP A 32 -22.17 -22.73 18.75
CA ASP A 32 -23.59 -22.73 18.36
C ASP A 32 -23.89 -23.62 17.15
N GLY A 33 -22.88 -24.28 16.57
CA GLY A 33 -23.02 -25.15 15.40
C GLY A 33 -22.91 -24.43 14.07
N GLN A 34 -22.84 -23.09 14.06
CA GLN A 34 -22.69 -22.31 12.83
C GLN A 34 -21.35 -22.62 12.15
N LEU A 35 -21.40 -22.71 10.81
CA LEU A 35 -20.23 -22.91 9.96
C LEU A 35 -19.94 -21.63 9.16
N PHE A 36 -18.69 -21.20 9.22
CA PHE A 36 -18.15 -20.08 8.46
C PHE A 36 -17.12 -20.59 7.46
N ILE A 37 -16.97 -19.89 6.33
CA ILE A 37 -15.96 -20.20 5.33
C ILE A 37 -14.93 -19.07 5.29
N LEU A 38 -13.66 -19.42 5.47
CA LEU A 38 -12.53 -18.56 5.20
C LEU A 38 -12.01 -18.88 3.80
N GLN A 39 -12.05 -17.89 2.91
CA GLN A 39 -11.54 -18.01 1.55
C GLN A 39 -10.76 -16.73 1.18
N PRO A 40 -9.71 -16.83 0.36
CA PRO A 40 -9.05 -15.66 -0.18
C PRO A 40 -10.04 -14.86 -1.02
N VAL A 41 -10.05 -13.55 -0.82
CA VAL A 41 -10.76 -12.65 -1.73
C VAL A 41 -9.91 -12.58 -3.00
N ALA A 42 -10.53 -12.82 -4.16
CA ALA A 42 -9.87 -12.55 -5.42
C ALA A 42 -9.46 -11.07 -5.42
N ALA A 43 -8.19 -10.78 -5.67
CA ALA A 43 -7.79 -9.41 -5.92
C ALA A 43 -8.67 -8.92 -7.08
N GLY A 44 -9.43 -7.85 -6.86
CA GLY A 44 -10.07 -7.15 -7.97
C GLY A 44 -9.01 -6.85 -9.03
N GLY A 45 -9.41 -6.80 -10.30
CA GLY A 45 -8.53 -6.37 -11.38
C GLY A 45 -7.78 -5.10 -10.98
N SER A 46 -6.61 -4.90 -11.57
CA SER A 46 -5.83 -3.67 -11.33
C SER A 46 -6.76 -2.46 -11.44
N PRO A 47 -6.63 -1.42 -10.59
CA PRO A 47 -7.36 -0.17 -10.82
C PRO A 47 -7.11 0.45 -12.20
N LEU A 48 -6.03 0.00 -12.89
CA LEU A 48 -5.68 0.36 -14.27
C LEU A 48 -6.12 -0.70 -15.30
N ASP A 49 -6.85 -1.73 -14.87
CA ASP A 49 -7.45 -2.76 -15.73
C ASP A 49 -8.67 -2.16 -16.43
N VAL A 50 -8.40 -1.45 -17.51
CA VAL A 50 -9.39 -0.80 -18.36
C VAL A 50 -9.45 -1.50 -19.72
N PRO A 51 -10.62 -1.56 -20.38
CA PRO A 51 -10.74 -2.13 -21.71
C PRO A 51 -9.77 -1.48 -22.71
N ALA A 52 -9.22 -2.28 -23.62
CA ALA A 52 -8.31 -1.79 -24.65
C ALA A 52 -9.02 -0.81 -25.61
N VAL A 53 -8.34 0.28 -25.96
CA VAL A 53 -8.80 1.22 -26.99
C VAL A 53 -8.25 0.77 -28.34
N LYS A 54 -9.13 0.64 -29.34
CA LYS A 54 -8.73 0.37 -30.73
C LYS A 54 -8.20 1.66 -31.36
N ALA A 55 -6.89 1.77 -31.53
CA ALA A 55 -6.25 2.88 -32.22
C ALA A 55 -5.71 2.43 -33.59
N LYS A 56 -5.79 3.31 -34.60
CA LYS A 56 -5.16 3.09 -35.90
C LYS A 56 -3.74 3.66 -35.83
N LEU A 57 -2.76 2.80 -35.54
CA LEU A 57 -1.34 3.16 -35.47
C LEU A 57 -0.56 2.44 -36.56
N ARG A 58 0.46 3.11 -37.09
CA ARG A 58 1.44 2.51 -38.00
C ARG A 58 2.41 1.62 -37.21
N PRO A 59 3.06 0.63 -37.84
CA PRO A 59 4.12 -0.14 -37.21
C PRO A 59 5.22 0.80 -36.67
N GLY A 60 5.63 0.62 -35.42
CA GLY A 60 6.66 1.44 -34.76
C GLY A 60 6.18 2.74 -34.11
N GLU A 61 5.04 3.30 -34.54
CA GLU A 61 4.51 4.58 -34.02
C GLU A 61 4.23 4.53 -32.51
N LEU A 62 3.70 3.42 -32.01
CA LEU A 62 3.47 3.23 -30.57
C LEU A 62 4.77 3.32 -29.75
N ALA A 63 5.87 2.77 -30.27
CA ALA A 63 7.15 2.78 -29.56
C ALA A 63 7.75 4.19 -29.52
N GLU A 64 7.59 4.96 -30.58
CA GLU A 64 8.01 6.37 -30.63
C GLU A 64 7.23 7.22 -29.62
N LEU A 65 5.90 7.08 -29.58
CA LEU A 65 5.04 7.77 -28.61
C LEU A 65 5.39 7.42 -27.15
N ILE A 66 5.69 6.14 -26.86
CA ILE A 66 6.13 5.71 -25.53
C ILE A 66 7.49 6.35 -25.18
N ARG A 67 8.44 6.41 -26.12
CA ARG A 67 9.75 7.02 -25.91
C ARG A 67 9.61 8.51 -25.59
N GLU A 68 8.84 9.24 -26.38
CA GLU A 68 8.54 10.66 -26.17
C GLU A 68 7.86 10.91 -24.81
N GLY A 69 6.87 10.08 -24.43
CA GLY A 69 6.19 10.19 -23.16
C GLY A 69 7.13 10.04 -21.95
N ARG A 70 8.09 9.12 -22.01
CA ARG A 70 9.12 8.92 -20.96
C ARG A 70 10.07 10.11 -20.84
N GLU A 71 10.49 10.67 -21.97
CA GLU A 71 11.36 11.86 -22.01
C GLU A 71 10.64 13.13 -21.52
N SER A 72 9.35 13.25 -21.85
CA SER A 72 8.51 14.41 -21.50
C SER A 72 8.04 14.39 -20.05
N GLY A 73 7.71 13.22 -19.50
CA GLY A 73 7.38 13.06 -18.08
C GLY A 73 8.51 13.53 -17.16
N HIS A 74 9.77 13.30 -17.56
CA HIS A 74 10.92 13.79 -16.80
C HIS A 74 11.01 15.33 -16.79
N ARG A 75 10.59 16.02 -17.85
CA ARG A 75 10.52 17.50 -17.87
C ARG A 75 9.42 18.02 -16.96
N PHE A 76 8.22 17.44 -17.03
CA PHE A 76 7.07 17.83 -16.21
C PHE A 76 7.35 17.79 -14.69
N TRP A 77 8.07 16.78 -14.21
CA TRP A 77 8.47 16.68 -12.80
C TRP A 77 9.73 17.49 -12.43
N ARG A 78 10.58 17.87 -13.40
CA ARG A 78 11.74 18.75 -13.15
C ARG A 78 11.32 20.20 -12.91
N ASP A 79 10.35 20.70 -13.68
CA ASP A 79 9.96 22.12 -13.66
C ASP A 79 9.04 22.48 -12.47
N ARG A 80 8.50 21.49 -11.75
CA ARG A 80 7.67 21.65 -10.54
C ARG A 80 8.43 21.44 -9.23
N ARG A 81 9.74 21.65 -9.15
CA ARG A 81 10.41 21.70 -7.83
C ARG A 81 9.99 22.98 -7.09
N PRO A 82 9.24 22.92 -5.97
CA PRO A 82 9.04 24.13 -5.17
C PRO A 82 10.40 24.58 -4.64
N HIS A 83 10.74 25.86 -4.82
CA HIS A 83 11.90 26.46 -4.18
C HIS A 83 11.81 26.19 -2.68
N ARG A 84 12.78 25.42 -2.18
CA ARG A 84 12.98 25.10 -0.76
C ARG A 84 13.09 26.42 0.00
N ARG A 85 11.98 26.92 0.55
CA ARG A 85 11.96 28.08 1.45
C ARG A 85 12.97 27.80 2.54
N ARG A 86 14.06 28.58 2.54
CA ARG A 86 15.08 28.61 3.59
C ARG A 86 14.34 28.81 4.91
N GLN A 87 14.29 27.78 5.75
CA GLN A 87 13.78 27.93 7.10
C GLN A 87 14.69 28.92 7.81
N SER A 88 14.10 30.04 8.24
CA SER A 88 14.79 31.03 9.07
C SER A 88 15.30 30.34 10.32
N THR A 89 16.62 30.34 10.52
CA THR A 89 17.25 29.90 11.75
C THR A 89 16.81 30.82 12.88
N ARG A 90 15.81 30.40 13.68
CA ARG A 90 15.49 31.05 14.95
C ARG A 90 16.64 30.77 15.95
N PRO A 91 17.28 31.79 16.54
CA PRO A 91 18.34 31.55 17.51
C PRO A 91 17.75 31.04 18.84
N LYS A 92 18.41 30.03 19.42
CA LYS A 92 18.09 29.42 20.72
C LYS A 92 18.29 30.47 21.84
N ARG A 93 17.21 30.88 22.49
CA ARG A 93 17.21 31.77 23.65
C ARG A 93 17.90 31.08 24.84
N ARG A 94 19.11 31.54 25.19
CA ARG A 94 19.85 31.11 26.39
C ARG A 94 19.08 31.54 27.65
N GLN A 95 18.56 30.60 28.42
CA GLN A 95 18.13 30.87 29.79
C GLN A 95 19.37 30.96 30.68
N ARG A 96 19.67 32.17 31.16
CA ARG A 96 20.51 32.38 32.34
C ARG A 96 19.57 32.44 33.54
N ALA A 97 19.57 31.41 34.38
CA ALA A 97 19.08 31.52 35.74
C ALA A 97 20.30 31.74 36.64
N ARG A 98 20.49 32.99 37.07
CA ARG A 98 21.31 33.35 38.21
C ARG A 98 20.60 32.80 39.45
N TYR A 99 21.28 32.01 40.26
CA TYR A 99 21.02 31.98 41.69
C TYR A 99 22.25 32.54 42.39
N LEU A 100 22.09 33.78 42.87
CA LEU A 100 22.93 34.45 43.84
C LEU A 100 22.17 34.40 45.17
N SER A 101 22.95 34.43 46.26
CA SER A 101 22.56 34.61 47.67
C SER A 101 22.22 33.31 48.41
N SER A 102 23.14 32.76 49.19
CA SER A 102 23.58 33.14 50.55
C SER A 102 22.76 32.47 51.65
N ARG A 103 23.39 31.54 52.39
CA ARG A 103 23.84 31.70 53.77
C ARG A 103 24.38 30.37 54.29
#